data_AF-A0A7X7X6X7-F1
#
_entry.id   AF-A0A7X7X6X7-F1
#
_cell.length_a   1.000
_cell.length_b   1.000
_cell.length_c   1.000
_cell.angle_alpha   90.00
_cell.angle_beta   90.00
_cell.angle_gamma   90.00
#
_symmetry.space_group_name_H-M   'P 1'
#
loop_
_entity.id
_entity.type
_entity.pdbx_description
1 polymer ?
#
loop_
_entity_poly.entity_id
_entity_poly.type
_entity_poly.pdbx_seq_one_letter_code
_entity_poly.pdbx_strand_id
1 'polypeptide(L)'
;MISLGIETSCDDTSVGIVDQSGKILAQIRASQDRVHQVWGGIVPELASRAHLENILPVIDMAFRESMVRPDDIDIITCAYGPGLVGSLLVGIETAKALSLAWGKPLVGVNHLRGHLAAVMLAYPEITMPSLGLLVSGGHSEVVYIEPDFTVKMLGETRDDAAGETLDKFGRVLGLAYPAGPEIDRMTFIGDQNAIQFPVTKLKDGSMDFSFSGLKTAGVRAIEKHPEMPKEDLASSFMKAIVDQLLDRLLLAIEKTDARSIFVVGGVASSAYLKERVTKLGDSVGLPVFVPPPSLCTDNGTMIAYCGFLYQQFGKKSGLDLQPQSRLPITAM
;
A
#
# COMPACT_ATOMS: atom_id res chain seq x y z
N MET A 1 -3.92 1.30 26.00
CA MET A 1 -4.13 2.60 25.34
C MET A 1 -4.99 2.44 24.09
N ILE A 2 -5.67 3.49 23.62
CA ILE A 2 -6.49 3.52 22.40
C ILE A 2 -5.99 4.61 21.44
N SER A 3 -5.80 4.25 20.17
CA SER A 3 -5.34 5.13 19.09
C SER A 3 -6.45 5.37 18.09
N LEU A 4 -6.63 6.63 17.69
CA LEU A 4 -7.44 7.04 16.55
C LEU A 4 -6.51 7.40 15.39
N GLY A 5 -6.60 6.67 14.28
CA GLY A 5 -5.80 6.89 13.08
C GLY A 5 -6.60 7.44 11.92
N ILE A 6 -6.06 8.46 11.26
CA ILE A 6 -6.67 9.14 10.10
C ILE A 6 -5.82 8.92 8.85
N GLU A 7 -6.43 8.38 7.81
CA GLU A 7 -5.83 8.15 6.49
C GLU A 7 -6.59 8.95 5.43
N THR A 8 -5.87 9.85 4.75
CA THR A 8 -6.37 10.69 3.65
C THR A 8 -5.26 10.98 2.63
N SER A 9 -4.30 10.08 2.44
CA SER A 9 -3.12 10.32 1.60
C SER A 9 -3.46 10.42 0.11
N CYS A 10 -4.52 9.74 -0.34
CA CYS A 10 -4.83 9.58 -1.75
C CYS A 10 -6.33 9.79 -2.05
N ASP A 11 -7.09 8.71 -2.19
CA ASP A 11 -8.50 8.69 -2.62
C ASP A 11 -9.42 7.87 -1.70
N ASP A 12 -8.92 7.54 -0.50
CA ASP A 12 -9.68 6.90 0.57
C ASP A 12 -9.71 7.78 1.81
N THR A 13 -10.90 8.15 2.27
CA THR A 13 -11.07 8.75 3.59
C THR A 13 -11.31 7.63 4.59
N SER A 14 -10.35 7.35 5.46
CA SER A 14 -10.48 6.27 6.43
C SER A 14 -10.08 6.67 7.84
N VAL A 15 -10.84 6.16 8.81
CA VAL A 15 -10.57 6.28 10.23
C VAL A 15 -10.58 4.89 10.85
N GLY A 16 -9.55 4.61 11.64
CA GLY A 16 -9.44 3.38 12.42
C GLY A 16 -9.28 3.69 13.88
N ILE A 17 -9.91 2.89 14.73
CA ILE A 17 -9.70 2.92 16.18
C ILE A 17 -9.14 1.56 16.59
N VAL A 18 -7.95 1.57 17.19
CA VAL A 18 -7.20 0.35 17.52
C VAL A 18 -6.71 0.47 18.96
N ASP A 19 -6.81 -0.61 19.73
CA ASP A 19 -6.17 -0.66 21.05
C ASP A 19 -4.70 -1.09 20.97
N GLN A 20 -3.95 -0.87 22.04
CA GLN A 20 -2.51 -1.15 22.10
C GLN A 20 -2.15 -2.63 21.88
N SER A 21 -3.10 -3.57 22.06
CA SER A 21 -2.87 -4.99 21.78
C SER A 21 -2.98 -5.33 20.30
N GLY A 22 -3.40 -4.37 19.46
CA GLY A 22 -3.69 -4.59 18.04
C GLY A 22 -5.15 -4.98 17.77
N LYS A 23 -6.06 -4.88 18.76
CA LYS A 23 -7.47 -5.13 18.51
C LYS A 23 -8.08 -3.95 17.75
N ILE A 24 -8.66 -4.23 16.59
CA ILE A 24 -9.45 -3.26 15.81
C ILE A 24 -10.81 -3.08 16.50
N LEU A 25 -11.09 -1.85 16.94
CA LEU A 25 -12.36 -1.45 17.55
C LEU A 25 -13.31 -0.82 16.54
N ALA A 26 -12.78 -0.12 15.53
CA ALA A 26 -13.53 0.33 14.37
C ALA A 26 -12.62 0.47 13.15
N GLN A 27 -13.17 0.24 11.95
CA GLN A 27 -12.49 0.48 10.69
C GLN A 27 -13.48 1.01 9.64
N ILE A 28 -13.55 2.33 9.47
CA ILE A 28 -14.44 2.97 8.51
C ILE A 28 -13.63 3.46 7.31
N ARG A 29 -14.12 3.20 6.10
CA ARG A 29 -13.52 3.64 4.84
C ARG A 29 -14.61 4.19 3.91
N ALA A 30 -14.42 5.40 3.42
CA ALA A 30 -15.20 6.01 2.34
C ALA A 30 -14.30 6.14 1.11
N SER A 31 -14.49 5.22 0.16
CA SER A 31 -13.72 5.15 -1.08
C SER A 31 -14.25 6.04 -2.16
N GLN A 32 -13.33 6.64 -2.93
CA GLN A 32 -13.62 7.54 -4.03
C GLN A 32 -13.49 6.89 -5.40
N ASP A 33 -13.37 5.55 -5.50
CA ASP A 33 -13.19 4.82 -6.78
C ASP A 33 -14.18 5.29 -7.85
N ARG A 34 -15.46 5.42 -7.48
CA ARG A 34 -16.54 5.87 -8.38
C ARG A 34 -16.38 7.30 -8.88
N VAL A 35 -15.76 8.18 -8.07
CA VAL A 35 -15.49 9.58 -8.43
C VAL A 35 -14.41 9.64 -9.52
N HIS A 36 -13.40 8.78 -9.41
CA HIS A 36 -12.22 8.79 -10.29
C HIS A 36 -12.37 7.89 -11.52
N GLN A 37 -13.27 6.89 -11.48
CA GLN A 37 -13.51 5.95 -12.57
C GLN A 37 -13.83 6.65 -13.91
N VAL A 38 -14.59 7.75 -13.88
CA VAL A 38 -14.97 8.50 -15.10
C VAL A 38 -13.78 9.23 -15.75
N TRP A 39 -12.71 9.44 -15.00
CA TRP A 39 -11.48 10.11 -15.46
C TRP A 39 -10.38 9.11 -15.83
N GLY A 40 -10.55 7.83 -15.50
CA GLY A 40 -9.56 6.78 -15.74
C GLY A 40 -8.29 6.94 -14.91
N GLY A 41 -8.40 7.55 -13.73
CA GLY A 41 -7.31 7.82 -12.80
C GLY A 41 -7.70 8.88 -11.76
N ILE A 42 -6.89 9.01 -10.72
CA ILE A 42 -7.15 9.89 -9.58
C ILE A 42 -7.01 11.36 -9.98
N VAL A 43 -8.04 12.16 -9.72
CA VAL A 43 -8.04 13.62 -9.93
C VAL A 43 -7.80 14.33 -8.59
N PRO A 44 -6.63 14.95 -8.35
CA PRO A 44 -6.24 15.42 -7.02
C PRO A 44 -7.19 16.42 -6.36
N GLU A 45 -7.76 17.34 -7.13
CA GLU A 45 -8.72 18.33 -6.63
C GLU A 45 -10.04 17.68 -6.18
N LEU A 46 -10.54 16.71 -6.96
CA LEU A 46 -11.76 15.98 -6.60
C LEU A 46 -11.53 15.14 -5.35
N ALA A 47 -10.33 14.54 -5.24
CA ALA A 47 -9.98 13.74 -4.07
C ALA A 47 -9.95 14.59 -2.78
N SER A 48 -9.32 15.75 -2.85
CA SER A 48 -9.25 16.70 -1.72
C SER A 48 -10.65 17.14 -1.24
N ARG A 49 -11.57 17.43 -2.17
CA ARG A 49 -12.96 17.79 -1.84
C ARG A 49 -13.73 16.64 -1.21
N ALA A 50 -13.58 15.43 -1.76
CA ALA A 50 -14.22 14.26 -1.20
C ALA A 50 -13.72 13.94 0.21
N HIS A 51 -12.44 14.19 0.53
CA HIS A 51 -11.98 14.07 1.92
C HIS A 51 -12.66 15.08 2.85
N LEU A 52 -12.79 16.35 2.44
CA LEU A 52 -13.48 17.36 3.25
C LEU A 52 -14.94 16.99 3.55
N GLU A 53 -15.65 16.43 2.58
CA GLU A 53 -17.04 15.98 2.75
C GLU A 53 -17.15 14.76 3.67
N ASN A 54 -16.19 13.83 3.59
CA ASN A 54 -16.28 12.53 4.25
C ASN A 54 -15.61 12.47 5.63
N ILE A 55 -14.65 13.34 5.95
CA ILE A 55 -13.80 13.17 7.14
C ILE A 55 -14.60 13.17 8.45
N LEU A 56 -15.54 14.12 8.63
CA LEU A 56 -16.36 14.18 9.84
C LEU A 56 -17.37 13.02 9.92
N PRO A 57 -18.13 12.67 8.86
CA PRO A 57 -18.97 11.47 8.86
C PRO A 57 -18.22 10.19 9.21
N VAL A 58 -17.03 9.98 8.63
CA VAL A 58 -16.21 8.77 8.87
C VAL A 58 -15.74 8.71 10.32
N ILE A 59 -15.36 9.85 10.93
CA ILE A 59 -15.01 9.92 12.35
C ILE A 59 -16.22 9.57 13.24
N ASP A 60 -17.39 10.17 12.99
CA ASP A 60 -18.61 9.90 13.77
C ASP A 60 -19.01 8.42 13.69
N MET A 61 -18.94 7.83 12.50
CA MET A 61 -19.17 6.40 12.31
C MET A 61 -18.18 5.54 13.10
N ALA A 62 -16.89 5.90 13.13
CA ALA A 62 -15.87 5.13 13.85
C ALA A 62 -16.12 5.13 15.38
N PHE A 63 -16.55 6.26 15.95
CA PHE A 63 -16.94 6.31 17.36
C PHE A 63 -18.22 5.51 17.65
N ARG A 64 -19.20 5.53 16.75
CA ARG A 64 -20.42 4.72 16.90
C ARG A 64 -20.14 3.22 16.82
N GLU A 65 -19.29 2.79 15.90
CA GLU A 65 -18.93 1.38 15.73
C GLU A 65 -18.10 0.86 16.90
N SER A 66 -17.10 1.63 17.35
CA SER A 66 -16.21 1.24 18.45
C SER A 66 -16.86 1.32 19.83
N MET A 67 -17.94 2.11 19.97
CA MET A 67 -18.56 2.45 21.27
C MET A 67 -17.59 3.13 22.25
N VAL A 68 -16.49 3.69 21.74
CA VAL A 68 -15.47 4.43 22.49
C VAL A 68 -15.90 5.89 22.62
N ARG A 69 -15.50 6.58 23.70
CA ARG A 69 -15.71 8.03 23.83
C ARG A 69 -14.42 8.80 23.46
N PRO A 70 -14.52 10.06 23.02
CA PRO A 70 -13.34 10.88 22.77
C PRO A 70 -12.35 10.96 23.95
N ASP A 71 -12.87 10.94 25.18
CA ASP A 71 -12.04 10.97 26.41
C ASP A 71 -11.15 9.73 26.56
N ASP A 72 -11.58 8.58 26.02
CA ASP A 72 -10.89 7.30 26.07
C ASP A 72 -9.74 7.19 25.05
N ILE A 73 -9.68 8.11 24.07
CA ILE A 73 -8.57 8.15 23.10
C ILE A 73 -7.30 8.63 23.80
N ASP A 74 -6.21 7.88 23.65
CA ASP A 74 -4.92 8.21 24.26
C ASP A 74 -3.96 8.88 23.28
N ILE A 75 -4.13 8.65 21.98
CA ILE A 75 -3.25 9.15 20.92
C ILE A 75 -4.05 9.35 19.63
N ILE A 76 -3.73 10.44 18.91
CA ILE A 76 -4.26 10.72 17.59
C ILE A 76 -3.12 10.59 16.60
N THR A 77 -3.35 9.84 15.53
CA THR A 77 -2.37 9.58 14.49
C THR A 77 -2.94 9.96 13.13
N CYS A 78 -2.09 10.42 12.22
CA CYS A 78 -2.52 10.75 10.86
C CYS A 78 -1.42 10.47 9.84
N ALA A 79 -1.81 10.03 8.65
CA ALA A 79 -0.90 9.98 7.52
C ALA A 79 -0.49 11.42 7.15
N TYR A 80 0.82 11.71 7.17
CA TYR A 80 1.34 13.02 6.74
C TYR A 80 2.13 12.97 5.43
N GLY A 81 2.34 11.76 4.89
CA GLY A 81 3.04 11.53 3.65
C GLY A 81 3.49 10.07 3.50
N PRO A 82 3.93 9.65 2.29
CA PRO A 82 3.76 10.36 1.02
C PRO A 82 2.28 10.41 0.60
N GLY A 83 1.96 11.25 -0.39
CA GLY A 83 0.59 11.38 -0.89
C GLY A 83 0.28 12.69 -1.60
N LEU A 84 -0.99 12.89 -1.95
CA LEU A 84 -1.49 14.11 -2.54
C LEU A 84 -1.57 15.22 -1.49
N VAL A 85 -0.90 16.35 -1.72
CA VAL A 85 -0.80 17.44 -0.72
C VAL A 85 -2.17 17.92 -0.26
N GLY A 86 -3.12 18.12 -1.18
CA GLY A 86 -4.48 18.57 -0.86
C GLY A 86 -5.22 17.56 0.02
N SER A 87 -5.12 16.26 -0.30
CA SER A 87 -5.72 15.18 0.48
C SER A 87 -5.07 15.05 1.87
N LEU A 88 -3.75 15.07 1.96
CA LEU A 88 -2.99 14.99 3.22
C LEU A 88 -3.35 16.14 4.18
N LEU A 89 -3.49 17.37 3.66
CA LEU A 89 -3.85 18.54 4.46
C LEU A 89 -5.17 18.34 5.21
N VAL A 90 -6.17 17.70 4.60
CA VAL A 90 -7.48 17.47 5.25
C VAL A 90 -7.31 16.60 6.51
N GLY A 91 -6.59 15.48 6.39
CA GLY A 91 -6.35 14.56 7.51
C GLY A 91 -5.47 15.19 8.59
N ILE A 92 -4.39 15.86 8.20
CA ILE A 92 -3.45 16.51 9.14
C ILE A 92 -4.14 17.60 9.95
N GLU A 93 -4.87 18.52 9.29
CA GLU A 93 -5.53 19.63 9.99
C GLU A 93 -6.67 19.12 10.89
N THR A 94 -7.38 18.06 10.47
CA THR A 94 -8.34 17.38 11.33
C THR A 94 -7.67 16.79 12.57
N ALA A 95 -6.57 16.05 12.39
CA ALA A 95 -5.83 15.44 13.50
C ALA A 95 -5.29 16.48 14.49
N LYS A 96 -4.76 17.60 13.99
CA LYS A 96 -4.32 18.73 14.81
C LYS A 96 -5.47 19.34 15.61
N ALA A 97 -6.61 19.58 14.96
CA ALA A 97 -7.78 20.14 15.62
C ALA A 97 -8.29 19.22 16.75
N LEU A 98 -8.37 17.91 16.50
CA LEU A 98 -8.75 16.91 17.51
C LEU A 98 -7.72 16.85 18.65
N SER A 99 -6.43 16.85 18.33
CA SER A 99 -5.34 16.84 19.31
C SER A 99 -5.41 18.05 20.23
N LEU A 100 -5.62 19.24 19.67
CA LEU A 100 -5.77 20.48 20.43
C LEU A 100 -7.05 20.47 21.28
N ALA A 101 -8.19 20.08 20.71
CA ALA A 101 -9.48 20.09 21.39
C ALA A 101 -9.57 19.08 22.54
N TRP A 102 -8.98 17.90 22.38
CA TRP A 102 -9.04 16.82 23.37
C TRP A 102 -7.80 16.74 24.27
N GLY A 103 -6.79 17.58 24.02
CA GLY A 103 -5.54 17.58 24.78
C GLY A 103 -4.76 16.27 24.64
N LYS A 104 -4.85 15.61 23.48
CA LYS A 104 -4.23 14.29 23.23
C LYS A 104 -2.98 14.43 22.36
N PRO A 105 -1.93 13.61 22.58
CA PRO A 105 -0.74 13.59 21.72
C PRO A 105 -1.07 13.34 20.24
N LEU A 106 -0.34 14.02 19.36
CA LEU A 106 -0.39 13.84 17.92
C LEU A 106 0.86 13.10 17.43
N VAL A 107 0.68 12.16 16.50
CA VAL A 107 1.78 11.48 15.79
C VAL A 107 1.50 11.46 14.29
N GLY A 108 2.37 12.11 13.52
CA GLY A 108 2.42 11.96 12.07
C GLY A 108 3.01 10.60 11.71
N VAL A 109 2.31 9.86 10.85
CA VAL A 109 2.68 8.53 10.39
C VAL A 109 3.06 8.56 8.92
N ASN A 110 4.15 7.87 8.58
CA ASN A 110 4.49 7.60 7.18
C ASN A 110 3.52 6.56 6.63
N HIS A 111 2.75 6.93 5.62
CA HIS A 111 1.73 6.10 4.98
C HIS A 111 2.26 4.73 4.54
N LEU A 112 3.46 4.67 3.95
CA LEU A 112 4.09 3.43 3.51
C LEU A 112 4.46 2.52 4.68
N ARG A 113 4.84 3.10 5.82
CA ARG A 113 5.08 2.35 7.06
C ARG A 113 3.79 1.92 7.74
N GLY A 114 2.70 2.65 7.52
CA GLY A 114 1.34 2.18 7.81
C GLY A 114 1.08 0.82 7.16
N HIS A 115 1.33 0.70 5.86
CA HIS A 115 1.20 -0.57 5.14
C HIS A 115 2.03 -1.70 5.75
N LEU A 116 3.28 -1.44 6.17
CA LEU A 116 4.09 -2.44 6.89
C LEU A 116 3.49 -2.81 8.26
N ALA A 117 3.01 -1.82 9.01
CA ALA A 117 2.39 -2.02 10.31
C ALA A 117 1.08 -2.82 10.22
N ALA A 118 0.36 -2.76 9.09
CA ALA A 118 -0.83 -3.58 8.85
C ALA A 118 -0.54 -5.09 8.91
N VAL A 119 0.66 -5.50 8.52
CA VAL A 119 1.09 -6.91 8.61
C VAL A 119 1.29 -7.31 10.06
N MET A 120 1.99 -6.49 10.83
CA MET A 120 2.22 -6.71 12.26
C MET A 120 0.90 -6.68 13.05
N LEU A 121 -0.06 -5.85 12.64
CA LEU A 121 -1.42 -5.81 13.20
C LEU A 121 -2.17 -7.13 12.96
N ALA A 122 -2.06 -7.68 11.74
CA ALA A 122 -2.72 -8.94 11.38
C ALA A 122 -2.03 -10.18 11.98
N TYR A 123 -0.72 -10.09 12.23
CA TYR A 123 0.12 -11.21 12.65
C TYR A 123 1.07 -10.78 13.78
N PRO A 124 0.62 -10.81 15.05
CA PRO A 124 1.42 -10.34 16.18
C PRO A 124 2.64 -11.22 16.50
N GLU A 125 2.65 -12.49 16.06
CA GLU A 125 3.70 -13.48 16.34
C GLU A 125 4.79 -13.53 15.25
N ILE A 126 4.96 -12.45 14.48
CA ILE A 126 5.95 -12.41 13.41
C ILE A 126 7.38 -12.43 13.97
N THR A 127 8.24 -13.22 13.31
CA THR A 127 9.68 -13.19 13.55
C THR A 127 10.35 -12.12 12.68
N MET A 128 10.98 -11.16 13.34
CA MET A 128 11.84 -10.12 12.75
C MET A 128 13.31 -10.59 12.74
N PRO A 129 14.19 -10.01 11.90
CA PRO A 129 13.94 -9.01 10.86
C PRO A 129 13.18 -9.57 9.65
N SER A 130 12.61 -8.69 8.83
CA SER A 130 11.76 -9.07 7.70
C SER A 130 12.11 -8.32 6.43
N LEU A 131 11.86 -8.94 5.28
CA LEU A 131 11.82 -8.22 4.01
C LEU A 131 10.41 -7.69 3.78
N GLY A 132 10.26 -6.47 3.29
CA GLY A 132 9.00 -5.91 2.83
C GLY A 132 9.00 -5.75 1.32
N LEU A 133 8.05 -6.38 0.65
CA LEU A 133 7.71 -6.11 -0.74
C LEU A 133 6.46 -5.20 -0.76
N LEU A 134 6.68 -3.90 -0.97
CA LEU A 134 5.60 -2.91 -1.02
C LEU A 134 5.22 -2.67 -2.49
N VAL A 135 3.99 -3.01 -2.85
CA VAL A 135 3.49 -2.96 -4.22
C VAL A 135 2.11 -2.30 -4.24
N SER A 136 2.06 -1.03 -4.60
CA SER A 136 0.83 -0.23 -4.69
C SER A 136 0.66 0.36 -6.09
N GLY A 137 -0.36 1.21 -6.27
CA GLY A 137 -0.53 1.99 -7.49
C GLY A 137 0.68 2.88 -7.78
N GLY A 138 1.28 3.50 -6.76
CA GLY A 138 2.37 4.47 -6.92
C GLY A 138 3.74 4.02 -6.41
N HIS A 139 3.85 2.84 -5.81
CA HIS A 139 5.11 2.38 -5.19
C HIS A 139 5.39 0.92 -5.55
N SER A 140 6.66 0.61 -5.77
CA SER A 140 7.19 -0.74 -5.94
C SER A 140 8.57 -0.77 -5.33
N GLU A 141 8.65 -1.28 -4.11
CA GLU A 141 9.82 -1.19 -3.25
C GLU A 141 10.12 -2.54 -2.59
N VAL A 142 11.41 -2.82 -2.41
CA VAL A 142 11.91 -3.89 -1.54
C VAL A 142 12.67 -3.22 -0.41
N VAL A 143 12.27 -3.53 0.82
CA VAL A 143 12.84 -2.95 2.02
C VAL A 143 13.25 -4.03 3.00
N TYR A 144 14.19 -3.68 3.88
CA TYR A 144 14.57 -4.47 5.03
C TYR A 144 14.03 -3.81 6.29
N ILE A 145 13.37 -4.58 7.14
CA ILE A 145 12.67 -4.11 8.33
C ILE A 145 13.35 -4.73 9.54
N GLU A 146 13.97 -3.88 10.35
CA GLU A 146 14.66 -4.27 11.58
C GLU A 146 13.66 -4.58 12.70
N PRO A 147 14.06 -5.32 13.76
CA PRO A 147 13.21 -5.61 14.91
C PRO A 147 12.69 -4.36 15.64
N ASP A 148 13.40 -3.24 15.56
CA ASP A 148 12.98 -1.94 16.10
C ASP A 148 12.11 -1.12 15.13
N PHE A 149 11.61 -1.77 14.07
CA PHE A 149 10.81 -1.17 13.01
C PHE A 149 11.57 -0.13 12.16
N THR A 150 12.89 0.01 12.30
CA THR A 150 13.71 0.78 11.37
C THR A 150 13.65 0.15 9.97
N VAL A 151 13.44 0.98 8.95
CA VAL A 151 13.32 0.52 7.56
C VAL A 151 14.52 0.97 6.76
N LYS A 152 15.15 0.03 6.04
CA LYS A 152 16.22 0.31 5.07
C LYS A 152 15.70 0.02 3.66
N MET A 153 15.89 0.97 2.75
CA MET A 153 15.60 0.77 1.33
C MET A 153 16.62 -0.19 0.72
N LEU A 154 16.17 -1.25 0.04
CA LEU A 154 17.04 -2.16 -0.71
C LEU A 154 16.93 -1.95 -2.21
N GLY A 155 15.74 -1.63 -2.70
CA GLY A 155 15.50 -1.26 -4.09
C GLY A 155 14.12 -0.66 -4.31
N GLU A 156 14.01 0.21 -5.31
CA GLU A 156 12.76 0.90 -5.67
C GLU A 156 12.57 0.92 -7.19
N THR A 157 11.36 1.24 -7.66
CA THR A 157 11.16 1.44 -9.10
C THR A 157 11.85 2.71 -9.59
N ARG A 158 12.53 2.61 -10.73
CA ARG A 158 13.15 3.76 -11.41
C ARG A 158 12.18 4.51 -12.32
N ASP A 159 11.01 3.93 -12.59
CA ASP A 159 10.02 4.47 -13.52
C ASP A 159 8.58 4.30 -13.01
N ASP A 160 7.71 3.61 -13.73
CA ASP A 160 6.32 3.38 -13.33
C ASP A 160 6.31 2.35 -12.18
N ALA A 161 5.34 2.42 -11.27
CA ALA A 161 5.11 1.32 -10.30
C ALA A 161 4.39 0.14 -10.98
N ALA A 162 4.41 -1.04 -10.34
CA ALA A 162 3.73 -2.23 -10.85
C ALA A 162 2.21 -2.01 -10.99
N GLY A 163 1.56 -1.40 -9.99
CA GLY A 163 0.13 -1.09 -10.04
C GLY A 163 -0.22 -0.11 -11.16
N GLU A 164 0.52 1.00 -11.26
CA GLU A 164 0.37 1.95 -12.38
C GLU A 164 0.58 1.31 -13.74
N THR A 165 1.55 0.39 -13.86
CA THR A 165 1.82 -0.33 -15.11
C THR A 165 0.64 -1.25 -15.49
N LEU A 166 0.05 -1.94 -14.51
CA LEU A 166 -1.16 -2.75 -14.72
C LEU A 166 -2.36 -1.88 -15.15
N ASP A 167 -2.58 -0.73 -14.50
CA ASP A 167 -3.68 0.16 -14.85
C ASP A 167 -3.52 0.77 -16.24
N LYS A 168 -2.31 1.20 -16.60
CA LYS A 168 -2.00 1.70 -17.95
C LYS A 168 -2.20 0.62 -19.00
N PHE A 169 -1.76 -0.61 -18.75
CA PHE A 169 -1.96 -1.73 -19.67
C PHE A 169 -3.44 -2.10 -19.82
N GLY A 170 -4.16 -2.23 -18.71
CA GLY A 170 -5.58 -2.52 -18.70
C GLY A 170 -6.40 -1.49 -19.47
N ARG A 171 -6.05 -0.20 -19.35
CA ARG A 171 -6.68 0.86 -20.15
C ARG A 171 -6.51 0.66 -21.65
N VAL A 172 -5.32 0.26 -22.12
CA VAL A 172 -5.08 -0.04 -23.54
C VAL A 172 -5.81 -1.31 -23.98
N LEU A 173 -5.97 -2.28 -23.07
CA LEU A 173 -6.75 -3.50 -23.28
C LEU A 173 -8.29 -3.25 -23.26
N GLY A 174 -8.72 -2.03 -22.90
CA GLY A 174 -10.12 -1.62 -22.81
C GLY A 174 -10.81 -2.04 -21.51
N LEU A 175 -10.07 -2.21 -20.42
CA LEU A 175 -10.59 -2.47 -19.08
C LEU A 175 -10.89 -1.16 -18.34
N ALA A 176 -11.82 -1.23 -17.37
CA ALA A 176 -12.12 -0.10 -16.50
C ALA A 176 -11.00 0.13 -15.47
N TYR A 177 -10.89 1.37 -14.98
CA TYR A 177 -10.01 1.72 -13.86
C TYR A 177 -10.71 1.45 -12.51
N PRO A 178 -10.01 0.93 -11.48
CA PRO A 178 -8.66 0.33 -11.54
C PRO A 178 -8.67 -1.03 -12.24
N ALA A 179 -7.65 -1.32 -13.07
CA ALA A 179 -7.62 -2.52 -13.91
C ALA A 179 -6.94 -3.72 -13.25
N GLY A 180 -6.08 -3.48 -12.25
CA GLY A 180 -5.34 -4.54 -11.55
C GLY A 180 -6.19 -5.75 -11.12
N PRO A 181 -7.34 -5.56 -10.43
CA PRO A 181 -8.20 -6.68 -10.01
C PRO A 181 -8.78 -7.51 -11.17
N GLU A 182 -9.09 -6.87 -12.30
CA GLU A 182 -9.64 -7.58 -13.46
C GLU A 182 -8.56 -8.35 -14.21
N ILE A 183 -7.36 -7.77 -14.35
CA ILE A 183 -6.18 -8.47 -14.90
C ILE A 183 -5.82 -9.69 -14.03
N ASP A 184 -5.89 -9.56 -12.70
CA ASP A 184 -5.66 -10.68 -11.77
C ASP A 184 -6.63 -11.83 -12.00
N ARG A 185 -7.93 -11.55 -12.17
CA ARG A 185 -8.94 -12.57 -12.52
C ARG A 185 -8.66 -13.24 -13.87
N MET A 186 -8.33 -12.43 -14.88
CA MET A 186 -7.99 -12.92 -16.23
C MET A 186 -6.77 -13.86 -16.22
N THR A 187 -5.84 -13.66 -15.27
CA THR A 187 -4.62 -14.48 -15.13
C THR A 187 -4.89 -15.96 -14.82
N PHE A 188 -6.05 -16.28 -14.22
CA PHE A 188 -6.44 -17.66 -13.90
C PHE A 188 -7.18 -18.38 -15.03
N ILE A 189 -7.61 -17.65 -16.07
CA ILE A 189 -8.35 -18.22 -17.20
C ILE A 189 -7.59 -18.13 -18.53
N GLY A 190 -6.63 -17.23 -18.66
CA GLY A 190 -5.75 -17.12 -19.83
C GLY A 190 -4.45 -17.92 -19.71
N ASP A 191 -3.84 -18.24 -20.84
CA ASP A 191 -2.51 -18.86 -20.89
C ASP A 191 -1.42 -17.85 -20.53
N GLN A 192 -0.80 -18.09 -19.36
CA GLN A 192 0.30 -17.28 -18.85
C GLN A 192 1.54 -17.26 -19.77
N ASN A 193 1.66 -18.20 -20.71
CA ASN A 193 2.79 -18.31 -21.64
C ASN A 193 2.44 -17.95 -23.09
N ALA A 194 1.24 -17.42 -23.35
CA ALA A 194 0.82 -17.01 -24.69
C ALA A 194 1.76 -15.97 -25.32
N ILE A 195 2.29 -15.05 -24.52
CA ILE A 195 3.30 -14.07 -24.93
C ILE A 195 4.45 -14.03 -23.93
N GLN A 196 5.68 -14.05 -24.45
CA GLN A 196 6.86 -13.77 -23.64
C GLN A 196 7.14 -12.27 -23.62
N PHE A 197 6.75 -11.64 -22.52
CA PHE A 197 7.11 -10.26 -22.25
C PHE A 197 8.52 -10.15 -21.66
N PRO A 198 9.24 -9.05 -21.94
CA PRO A 198 10.57 -8.83 -21.38
C PRO A 198 10.52 -8.58 -19.87
N VAL A 199 11.34 -9.29 -19.11
CA VAL A 199 11.63 -8.99 -17.70
C VAL A 199 12.94 -8.23 -17.63
N THR A 200 12.89 -6.95 -17.26
CA THR A 200 14.07 -6.08 -17.24
C THR A 200 15.02 -6.49 -16.12
N LYS A 201 16.23 -6.94 -16.47
CA LYS A 201 17.34 -7.13 -15.51
C LYS A 201 18.28 -5.94 -15.58
N LEU A 202 18.43 -5.23 -14.46
CA LEU A 202 19.35 -4.10 -14.36
C LEU A 202 20.78 -4.62 -14.25
N LYS A 203 21.69 -4.07 -15.07
CA LYS A 203 23.07 -4.56 -15.21
C LYS A 203 23.98 -4.15 -14.04
N ASP A 204 23.52 -3.26 -13.17
CA ASP A 204 24.27 -2.71 -12.03
C ASP A 204 24.16 -3.56 -10.75
N GLY A 205 23.42 -4.66 -10.78
CA GLY A 205 23.23 -5.54 -9.63
C GLY A 205 22.36 -4.93 -8.52
N SER A 206 21.69 -3.81 -8.80
CA SER A 206 20.70 -3.20 -7.90
C SER A 206 19.47 -4.10 -7.75
N MET A 207 18.74 -3.90 -6.65
CA MET A 207 17.44 -4.53 -6.43
C MET A 207 16.29 -3.68 -6.97
N ASP A 208 16.60 -2.71 -7.84
CA ASP A 208 15.62 -1.79 -8.38
C ASP A 208 14.72 -2.44 -9.44
N PHE A 209 13.57 -1.82 -9.65
CA PHE A 209 12.59 -2.19 -10.67
C PHE A 209 12.61 -1.24 -11.87
N SER A 210 12.11 -1.74 -13.01
CA SER A 210 11.84 -0.92 -14.20
C SER A 210 10.78 -1.61 -15.05
N PHE A 211 9.60 -1.00 -15.11
CA PHE A 211 8.41 -1.52 -15.77
C PHE A 211 8.06 -0.76 -17.07
N SER A 212 8.73 0.36 -17.35
CA SER A 212 8.52 1.15 -18.58
C SER A 212 8.70 0.35 -19.89
N GLY A 213 9.70 -0.53 -19.94
CA GLY A 213 9.93 -1.44 -21.06
C GLY A 213 8.79 -2.45 -21.25
N LEU A 214 8.26 -2.95 -20.14
CA LEU A 214 7.15 -3.91 -20.11
C LEU A 214 5.85 -3.26 -20.63
N LYS A 215 5.56 -2.02 -20.20
CA LYS A 215 4.42 -1.24 -20.74
C LYS A 215 4.47 -1.13 -22.26
N THR A 216 5.62 -0.75 -22.82
CA THR A 216 5.79 -0.59 -24.27
C THR A 216 5.63 -1.91 -25.01
N ALA A 217 6.14 -3.00 -24.43
CA ALA A 217 5.96 -4.34 -24.97
C ALA A 217 4.48 -4.77 -24.93
N GLY A 218 3.75 -4.44 -23.86
CA GLY A 218 2.31 -4.69 -23.71
C GLY A 218 1.48 -4.04 -24.83
N VAL A 219 1.69 -2.74 -25.07
CA VAL A 219 0.99 -2.01 -26.16
C VAL A 219 1.28 -2.66 -27.52
N ARG A 220 2.56 -2.94 -27.82
CA ARG A 220 2.95 -3.58 -29.08
C ARG A 220 2.37 -4.99 -29.24
N ALA A 221 2.23 -5.73 -28.15
CA ALA A 221 1.63 -7.06 -28.18
C ALA A 221 0.15 -6.99 -28.58
N ILE A 222 -0.61 -6.04 -28.02
CA ILE A 222 -2.01 -5.79 -28.39
C ILE A 222 -2.12 -5.42 -29.87
N GLU A 223 -1.25 -4.52 -30.36
CA GLU A 223 -1.24 -4.09 -31.77
C GLU A 223 -0.87 -5.23 -32.74
N LYS A 224 0.09 -6.08 -32.36
CA LYS A 224 0.58 -7.18 -33.20
C LYS A 224 -0.38 -8.39 -33.20
N HIS A 225 -1.15 -8.57 -32.13
CA HIS A 225 -2.03 -9.72 -31.92
C HIS A 225 -3.47 -9.28 -31.60
N PRO A 226 -4.16 -8.53 -32.49
CA PRO A 226 -5.47 -7.95 -32.20
C PRO A 226 -6.57 -9.00 -31.97
N GLU A 227 -6.42 -10.21 -32.52
CA GLU A 227 -7.37 -11.32 -32.39
C GLU A 227 -7.06 -12.24 -31.19
N MET A 228 -5.99 -11.97 -30.44
CA MET A 228 -5.64 -12.80 -29.28
C MET A 228 -6.65 -12.57 -28.14
N PRO A 229 -7.05 -13.64 -27.41
CA PRO A 229 -7.86 -13.47 -26.22
C PRO A 229 -7.24 -12.45 -25.25
N LYS A 230 -8.06 -11.54 -24.74
CA LYS A 230 -7.58 -10.50 -23.80
C LYS A 230 -7.04 -11.14 -22.52
N GLU A 231 -7.61 -12.27 -22.15
CA GLU A 231 -7.24 -13.10 -21.02
C GLU A 231 -5.79 -13.59 -21.14
N ASP A 232 -5.38 -14.07 -22.32
CA ASP A 232 -4.02 -14.52 -22.58
C ASP A 232 -3.01 -13.36 -22.51
N LEU A 233 -3.36 -12.22 -23.11
CA LEU A 233 -2.56 -11.00 -23.04
C LEU A 233 -2.39 -10.50 -21.60
N ALA A 234 -3.49 -10.44 -20.85
CA ALA A 234 -3.52 -10.03 -19.44
C ALA A 234 -2.73 -11.01 -18.55
N SER A 235 -2.90 -12.31 -18.77
CA SER A 235 -2.25 -13.38 -18.02
C SER A 235 -0.73 -13.37 -18.21
N SER A 236 -0.25 -13.32 -19.46
CA SER A 236 1.17 -13.17 -19.76
C SER A 236 1.77 -11.86 -19.20
N PHE A 237 1.01 -10.76 -19.24
CA PHE A 237 1.47 -9.46 -18.74
C PHE A 237 1.59 -9.45 -17.21
N MET A 238 0.58 -9.96 -16.49
CA MET A 238 0.60 -10.12 -15.04
C MET A 238 1.75 -11.02 -14.61
N LYS A 239 1.96 -12.14 -15.31
CA LYS A 239 3.11 -13.02 -15.07
C LYS A 239 4.43 -12.27 -15.16
N ALA A 240 4.64 -11.43 -16.17
CA ALA A 240 5.87 -10.68 -16.31
C ALA A 240 6.10 -9.65 -15.19
N ILE A 241 5.04 -8.95 -14.75
CA ILE A 241 5.09 -8.06 -13.58
C ILE A 241 5.52 -8.83 -12.33
N VAL A 242 4.83 -9.93 -12.02
CA VAL A 242 5.09 -10.73 -10.81
C VAL A 242 6.46 -11.39 -10.86
N ASP A 243 6.89 -11.92 -12.00
CA ASP A 243 8.23 -12.51 -12.16
C ASP A 243 9.32 -11.46 -11.88
N GLN A 244 9.14 -10.21 -12.34
CA GLN A 244 10.07 -9.13 -12.06
C GLN A 244 10.11 -8.76 -10.57
N LEU A 245 8.95 -8.76 -9.88
CA LEU A 245 8.86 -8.53 -8.44
C LEU A 245 9.61 -9.62 -7.65
N LEU A 246 9.35 -10.89 -7.99
CA LEU A 246 9.97 -12.04 -7.31
C LEU A 246 11.47 -12.15 -7.59
N ASP A 247 11.93 -11.79 -8.79
CA ASP A 247 13.37 -11.76 -9.11
C ASP A 247 14.14 -10.84 -8.17
N ARG A 248 13.59 -9.67 -7.78
CA ARG A 248 14.24 -8.73 -6.85
C ARG A 248 14.10 -9.17 -5.40
N LEU A 249 12.94 -9.71 -5.04
CA LEU A 249 12.73 -10.27 -3.70
C LEU A 249 13.70 -11.43 -3.43
N LEU A 250 13.94 -12.31 -4.41
CA LEU A 250 14.92 -13.41 -4.28
C LEU A 250 16.34 -12.88 -4.06
N LEU A 251 16.76 -11.84 -4.80
CA LEU A 251 18.06 -11.20 -4.57
C LEU A 251 18.17 -10.59 -3.17
N ALA A 252 17.08 -10.07 -2.61
CA ALA A 252 17.05 -9.53 -1.26
C ALA A 252 17.15 -10.66 -0.20
N ILE A 253 16.46 -11.78 -0.43
CA ILE A 253 16.54 -12.99 0.41
C ILE A 253 17.99 -13.50 0.46
N GLU A 254 18.70 -13.54 -0.67
CA GLU A 254 20.09 -14.01 -0.73
C GLU A 254 21.10 -13.10 -0.03
N LYS A 255 20.79 -11.81 0.16
CA LYS A 255 21.72 -10.80 0.68
C LYS A 255 21.42 -10.34 2.11
N THR A 256 20.39 -10.86 2.75
CA THR A 256 19.95 -10.44 4.08
C THR A 256 19.73 -11.64 5.00
N ASP A 257 19.65 -11.39 6.30
CA ASP A 257 19.32 -12.38 7.33
C ASP A 257 17.83 -12.36 7.71
N ALA A 258 16.99 -11.90 6.79
CA ALA A 258 15.55 -11.82 6.99
C ALA A 258 14.94 -13.18 7.32
N ARG A 259 13.99 -13.18 8.27
CA ARG A 259 13.32 -14.37 8.78
C ARG A 259 11.87 -14.49 8.33
N SER A 260 11.36 -13.48 7.66
CA SER A 260 10.05 -13.51 7.03
C SER A 260 9.93 -12.48 5.91
N ILE A 261 8.86 -12.57 5.13
CA ILE A 261 8.55 -11.70 4.00
C ILE A 261 7.17 -11.07 4.23
N PHE A 262 7.07 -9.75 4.14
CA PHE A 262 5.83 -8.99 4.15
C PHE A 262 5.49 -8.62 2.71
N VAL A 263 4.21 -8.72 2.33
CA VAL A 263 3.73 -8.22 1.03
C VAL A 263 2.57 -7.28 1.28
N VAL A 264 2.73 -6.01 0.91
CA VAL A 264 1.82 -4.93 1.29
C VAL A 264 1.52 -3.98 0.12
N GLY A 265 0.51 -3.13 0.29
CA GLY A 265 0.00 -2.23 -0.75
C GLY A 265 -1.11 -2.86 -1.61
N GLY A 266 -1.76 -2.04 -2.43
CA GLY A 266 -2.95 -2.45 -3.18
C GLY A 266 -2.74 -3.65 -4.11
N VAL A 267 -1.58 -3.78 -4.74
CA VAL A 267 -1.27 -4.93 -5.64
C VAL A 267 -1.04 -6.21 -4.83
N ALA A 268 -0.67 -6.10 -3.55
CA ALA A 268 -0.58 -7.27 -2.66
C ALA A 268 -1.92 -8.00 -2.48
N SER A 269 -3.05 -7.38 -2.86
CA SER A 269 -4.36 -8.03 -2.87
C SER A 269 -4.52 -9.08 -3.99
N SER A 270 -3.70 -9.02 -5.06
CA SER A 270 -3.69 -9.97 -6.18
C SER A 270 -3.53 -11.41 -5.72
N ALA A 271 -4.47 -12.27 -6.11
CA ALA A 271 -4.41 -13.69 -5.80
C ALA A 271 -3.22 -14.36 -6.50
N TYR A 272 -2.91 -13.94 -7.73
CA TYR A 272 -1.77 -14.50 -8.46
C TYR A 272 -0.43 -14.10 -7.83
N LEU A 273 -0.24 -12.84 -7.44
CA LEU A 273 0.97 -12.42 -6.71
C LEU A 273 1.12 -13.20 -5.40
N LYS A 274 0.05 -13.32 -4.61
CA LYS A 274 0.02 -14.11 -3.36
C LYS A 274 0.45 -15.56 -3.59
N GLU A 275 -0.14 -16.24 -4.58
CA GLU A 275 0.22 -17.61 -4.91
C GLU A 275 1.72 -17.75 -5.22
N ARG A 276 2.24 -16.84 -6.04
CA ARG A 276 3.61 -16.87 -6.52
C ARG A 276 4.64 -16.54 -5.43
N VAL A 277 4.36 -15.55 -4.57
CA VAL A 277 5.26 -15.19 -3.46
C VAL A 277 5.24 -16.25 -2.35
N THR A 278 4.10 -16.87 -2.06
CA THR A 278 4.02 -17.98 -1.09
C THR A 278 4.86 -19.16 -1.58
N LYS A 279 4.73 -19.55 -2.86
CA LYS A 279 5.57 -20.59 -3.47
C LYS A 279 7.06 -20.26 -3.38
N LEU A 280 7.45 -19.00 -3.57
CA LEU A 280 8.83 -18.56 -3.38
C LEU A 280 9.27 -18.74 -1.93
N GLY A 281 8.49 -18.24 -0.97
CA GLY A 281 8.78 -18.36 0.47
C GLY A 281 8.94 -19.81 0.91
N ASP A 282 8.03 -20.69 0.50
CA ASP A 282 8.10 -22.14 0.79
C ASP A 282 9.39 -22.77 0.24
N SER A 283 9.82 -22.37 -0.95
CA SER A 283 11.02 -22.92 -1.60
C SER A 283 12.33 -22.54 -0.89
N VAL A 284 12.34 -21.43 -0.14
CA VAL A 284 13.50 -20.94 0.61
C VAL A 284 13.34 -21.05 2.13
N GLY A 285 12.21 -21.59 2.61
CA GLY A 285 11.92 -21.75 4.03
C GLY A 285 11.63 -20.44 4.78
N LEU A 286 11.16 -19.40 4.09
CA LEU A 286 10.76 -18.12 4.71
C LEU A 286 9.24 -17.97 4.74
N PRO A 287 8.62 -17.76 5.92
CA PRO A 287 7.19 -17.50 6.01
C PRO A 287 6.83 -16.17 5.33
N VAL A 288 5.73 -16.18 4.60
CA VAL A 288 5.20 -15.02 3.89
C VAL A 288 3.91 -14.54 4.57
N PHE A 289 3.88 -13.25 4.88
CA PHE A 289 2.77 -12.59 5.53
C PHE A 289 2.16 -11.54 4.58
N VAL A 290 0.90 -11.77 4.22
CA VAL A 290 0.10 -10.85 3.42
C VAL A 290 -1.13 -10.53 4.24
N PRO A 291 -1.40 -9.26 4.58
CA PRO A 291 -2.53 -8.93 5.43
C PRO A 291 -3.86 -9.32 4.76
N PRO A 292 -4.95 -9.47 5.52
CA PRO A 292 -6.26 -9.70 4.93
C PRO A 292 -6.62 -8.53 3.98
N PRO A 293 -7.45 -8.75 2.95
CA PRO A 293 -7.76 -7.73 1.94
C PRO A 293 -8.21 -6.38 2.52
N SER A 294 -8.95 -6.39 3.63
CA SER A 294 -9.41 -5.18 4.34
C SER A 294 -8.29 -4.32 4.92
N LEU A 295 -7.08 -4.87 5.05
CA LEU A 295 -5.88 -4.20 5.57
C LEU A 295 -4.80 -3.97 4.48
N CYS A 296 -4.99 -4.50 3.26
CA CYS A 296 -4.05 -4.28 2.14
C CYS A 296 -4.21 -2.91 1.48
N THR A 297 -5.44 -2.39 1.45
CA THR A 297 -5.75 -1.05 0.89
C THR A 297 -5.63 0.01 1.96
N ASP A 298 -5.64 1.28 1.56
CA ASP A 298 -5.50 2.40 2.48
C ASP A 298 -6.61 2.40 3.55
N ASN A 299 -6.20 2.42 4.82
CA ASN A 299 -7.11 2.32 5.96
C ASN A 299 -6.55 3.05 7.19
N GLY A 300 -7.43 3.61 8.03
CA GLY A 300 -7.03 4.32 9.24
C GLY A 300 -6.48 3.40 10.34
N THR A 301 -6.78 2.10 10.32
CA THR A 301 -6.28 1.14 11.33
C THR A 301 -4.78 0.92 11.23
N MET A 302 -4.21 0.90 10.02
CA MET A 302 -2.77 0.79 9.81
C MET A 302 -2.02 2.03 10.33
N ILE A 303 -2.65 3.21 10.19
CA ILE A 303 -2.14 4.48 10.70
C ILE A 303 -2.25 4.55 12.22
N ALA A 304 -3.37 4.08 12.79
CA ALA A 304 -3.58 3.99 14.23
C ALA A 304 -2.51 3.10 14.90
N TYR A 305 -2.29 1.90 14.35
CA TYR A 305 -1.35 0.93 14.89
C TYR A 305 0.11 1.34 14.67
N CYS A 306 0.47 1.85 13.49
CA CYS A 306 1.82 2.37 13.23
C CYS A 306 2.18 3.51 14.19
N GLY A 307 1.22 4.34 14.59
CA GLY A 307 1.45 5.38 15.59
C GLY A 307 1.80 4.83 16.98
N PHE A 308 1.27 3.67 17.38
CA PHE A 308 1.73 3.00 18.60
C PHE A 308 3.18 2.53 18.48
N LEU A 309 3.54 1.92 17.34
CA LEU A 309 4.93 1.52 17.09
C LEU A 309 5.85 2.75 17.19
N TYR A 310 5.48 3.86 16.56
CA TYR A 310 6.22 5.11 16.61
C TYR A 310 6.38 5.66 18.03
N GLN A 311 5.30 5.64 18.81
CA GLN A 311 5.30 6.11 20.18
C GLN A 311 6.20 5.26 21.10
N GLN A 312 6.26 3.94 20.89
CA GLN A 312 7.18 3.05 21.62
C GLN A 312 8.64 3.47 21.43
N PHE A 313 8.98 4.05 20.27
CA PHE A 313 10.31 4.61 19.98
C PHE A 313 10.41 6.12 20.22
N GLY A 314 9.48 6.70 21.00
CA GLY A 314 9.54 8.08 21.48
C GLY A 314 9.14 9.15 20.46
N LYS A 315 8.56 8.78 19.31
CA LYS A 315 8.13 9.74 18.29
C LYS A 315 6.86 10.48 18.71
N LYS A 316 6.86 11.79 18.47
CA LYS A 316 5.74 12.73 18.70
C LYS A 316 5.78 13.80 17.62
N SER A 317 4.62 14.34 17.29
CA SER A 317 4.49 15.47 16.36
C SER A 317 3.87 16.67 17.07
N GLY A 318 4.28 17.87 16.68
CA GLY A 318 3.66 19.12 17.11
C GLY A 318 2.60 19.59 16.13
N LEU A 319 1.97 20.73 16.45
CA LEU A 319 1.00 21.39 15.57
C LEU A 319 1.66 22.01 14.31
N ASP A 320 2.99 22.04 14.27
CA ASP A 320 3.80 22.43 13.12
C ASP A 320 3.89 21.33 12.04
N LEU A 321 3.38 20.11 12.29
CA LEU A 321 3.34 19.01 11.32
C LEU A 321 2.83 19.46 9.94
N GLN A 322 3.62 19.26 8.89
CA GLN A 322 3.26 19.64 7.52
C GLN A 322 3.11 18.40 6.63
N PRO A 323 2.27 18.46 5.58
CA PRO A 323 2.20 17.41 4.58
C PRO A 323 3.54 17.28 3.85
N GLN A 324 3.97 16.04 3.61
CA GLN A 324 5.11 15.71 2.77
C GLN A 324 4.66 14.82 1.63
N SER A 325 4.49 15.40 0.43
CA SER A 325 4.04 14.63 -0.74
C SER A 325 5.01 13.53 -1.14
N ARG A 326 6.31 13.77 -0.93
CA ARG A 326 7.39 12.83 -1.13
C ARG A 326 8.06 12.59 0.22
N LEU A 327 7.69 11.50 0.86
CA LEU A 327 8.28 11.05 2.12
C LEU A 327 8.82 9.64 1.88
N PRO A 328 10.15 9.43 1.91
CA PRO A 328 10.71 8.10 1.70
C PRO A 328 10.29 7.16 2.83
N ILE A 329 10.07 5.88 2.53
CA ILE A 329 9.69 4.88 3.54
C ILE A 329 10.71 4.76 4.69
N THR A 330 11.95 5.17 4.48
CA THR A 330 13.00 5.17 5.52
C THR A 330 12.80 6.26 6.58
N ALA A 331 11.92 7.24 6.35
CA ALA A 331 11.64 8.31 7.30
C ALA A 331 10.74 7.84 8.44
N MET A 332 11.11 8.22 9.67
CA MET A 332 10.36 8.00 10.91
C MET A 332 10.00 9.30 11.60
#